data_AF-A0A395JX80-F1
#
_entry.id   AF-A0A395JX80-F1
#
_cell.length_a   1.000
_cell.length_b   1.000
_cell.length_c   1.000
_cell.angle_alpha   90.00
_cell.angle_beta   90.00
_cell.angle_gamma   90.00
#
_symmetry.space_group_name_H-M   'P 1'
#
loop_
_entity.id
_entity.type
_entity.pdbx_description
1 polymer ?
#
loop_
_entity_poly.entity_id
_entity_poly.type
_entity_poly.pdbx_seq_one_letter_code
_entity_poly.pdbx_strand_id
1 'polypeptide(L)'
;MEDNIKNSETYLKSVIGKENGFSIPKDYLESIEQQFSIKKIDNQFNKENSFKVPENYFDNLEETILSNVVSEKKRGNVISLQKRIYKIIPAGIAASIILFISIFYFNTNSAKVSFDSLAKNDIETWIIDNSTFFTSEEIATFIIDGDEVNIDDFSYANLENEAIEDYIIYNENTSLLNEIN
;
A
#
# COMPACT_ATOMS: atom_id res chain seq x y z
N MET A 1 -10.69 -35.46 44.44
CA MET A 1 -10.54 -34.82 43.11
C MET A 1 -11.55 -33.69 43.11
N GLU A 2 -11.09 -32.46 43.28
CA GLU A 2 -11.97 -31.28 43.30
C GLU A 2 -12.33 -30.93 41.86
N ASP A 3 -13.62 -31.04 41.56
CA ASP A 3 -14.17 -30.70 40.25
C ASP A 3 -13.96 -29.21 39.96
N ASN A 4 -13.20 -28.92 38.91
CA ASN A 4 -12.93 -27.57 38.46
C ASN A 4 -14.20 -26.96 37.85
N ILE A 5 -15.04 -26.36 38.69
CA ILE A 5 -16.19 -25.59 38.22
C ILE A 5 -15.64 -24.41 37.41
N LYS A 6 -16.14 -24.25 36.16
CA LYS A 6 -15.64 -23.30 35.15
C LYS A 6 -15.56 -21.83 35.61
N ASN A 7 -16.27 -21.47 36.68
CA ASN A 7 -16.29 -20.11 37.23
C ASN A 7 -15.59 -19.99 38.59
N SER A 8 -14.92 -21.06 39.05
CA SER A 8 -14.18 -21.02 40.32
C SER A 8 -12.93 -20.14 40.19
N GLU A 9 -12.57 -19.45 41.26
CA GLU A 9 -11.38 -18.61 41.31
C GLU A 9 -10.11 -19.38 40.95
N THR A 10 -10.00 -20.63 41.41
CA THR A 10 -8.88 -21.53 41.11
C THR A 10 -8.77 -21.82 39.61
N TYR A 11 -9.89 -22.05 38.93
CA TYR A 11 -9.93 -22.27 37.48
C TYR A 11 -9.62 -20.98 36.71
N LEU A 12 -10.19 -19.84 37.11
CA LEU A 12 -9.92 -18.56 36.44
C LEU A 12 -8.45 -18.15 36.58
N LYS A 13 -7.85 -18.38 37.75
CA LYS A 13 -6.41 -18.15 37.99
C LYS A 13 -5.50 -19.08 37.20
N SER A 14 -5.94 -20.31 36.90
CA SER A 14 -5.16 -21.23 36.07
C SER A 14 -5.20 -20.88 34.59
N VAL A 15 -6.34 -20.39 34.10
CA VAL A 15 -6.52 -19.98 32.69
C VAL A 15 -5.86 -18.62 32.39
N ILE A 16 -5.96 -17.65 33.30
CA ILE A 16 -5.54 -16.26 33.05
C ILE A 16 -4.09 -16.00 33.53
N GLY A 17 -3.55 -16.86 34.39
CA GLY A 17 -2.27 -16.65 35.08
C GLY A 17 -2.43 -15.85 36.38
N LYS A 18 -1.55 -16.10 37.36
CA LYS A 18 -1.65 -15.54 38.73
C LYS A 18 -1.53 -14.02 38.82
N GLU A 19 -0.98 -13.38 37.80
CA GLU A 19 -0.60 -11.96 37.77
C GLU A 19 -1.20 -11.33 36.51
N ASN A 20 -2.49 -11.01 36.53
CA ASN A 20 -3.10 -10.20 35.47
C ASN A 20 -3.16 -8.73 35.92
N GLY A 21 -3.03 -7.80 34.97
CA GLY A 21 -3.07 -6.34 35.22
C GLY A 21 -4.44 -5.81 35.68
N PHE A 22 -5.40 -6.69 35.99
CA PHE A 22 -6.72 -6.37 36.51
C PHE A 22 -6.83 -6.64 38.02
N SER A 23 -5.74 -7.02 38.68
CA SER A 23 -5.70 -7.23 40.13
C SER A 23 -5.30 -5.94 40.85
N ILE A 24 -6.08 -5.52 41.83
CA ILE A 24 -5.75 -4.37 42.67
C ILE A 24 -4.61 -4.74 43.65
N PRO A 25 -3.73 -3.78 44.00
CA PRO A 25 -2.70 -4.00 45.03
C PRO A 25 -3.33 -4.45 46.35
N LYS A 26 -2.56 -5.26 47.10
CA LYS A 26 -2.92 -5.63 48.46
C LYS A 26 -3.15 -4.34 49.27
N ASP A 27 -4.26 -4.31 50.00
CA ASP A 27 -4.66 -3.20 50.89
C ASP A 27 -5.05 -1.88 50.17
N TYR A 28 -5.23 -1.87 48.84
CA TYR A 28 -5.65 -0.68 48.07
C TYR A 28 -6.93 -0.04 48.62
N LEU A 29 -7.99 -0.83 48.82
CA LEU A 29 -9.30 -0.32 49.27
C LEU A 29 -9.23 0.21 50.71
N GLU A 30 -8.50 -0.46 51.60
CA GLU A 30 -8.33 -0.05 53.00
C GLU A 30 -7.53 1.26 53.10
N SER A 31 -6.50 1.43 52.26
CA SER A 31 -5.72 2.68 52.21
C SER A 31 -6.53 3.88 51.72
N ILE A 32 -7.47 3.68 50.79
CA ILE A 32 -8.29 4.77 50.24
C ILE A 32 -9.33 5.24 51.26
N GLU A 33 -9.96 4.34 52.01
CA GLU A 33 -10.91 4.73 53.07
C GLU A 33 -10.24 5.58 54.15
N GLN A 34 -9.01 5.23 54.53
CA GLN A 34 -8.21 6.02 55.47
C GLN A 34 -7.90 7.41 54.91
N GLN A 35 -7.48 7.51 53.63
CA GLN A 35 -7.20 8.79 52.99
C GLN A 35 -8.45 9.69 52.85
N PHE A 36 -9.60 9.11 52.52
CA PHE A 36 -10.86 9.87 52.43
C PHE A 36 -11.30 10.39 53.80
N SER A 37 -11.13 9.59 54.84
CA SER A 37 -11.50 9.97 56.22
C SER A 37 -10.62 11.11 56.76
N ILE A 38 -9.33 11.13 56.41
CA ILE A 38 -8.41 12.23 56.77
C ILE A 38 -8.76 13.52 56.02
N LYS A 39 -9.31 13.43 54.81
CA LYS A 39 -9.67 14.60 54.00
C LYS A 39 -11.01 15.25 54.40
N LYS A 40 -11.77 14.64 55.30
CA LYS A 40 -13.00 15.18 55.89
C LYS A 40 -12.72 16.13 57.08
N ILE A 41 -11.58 16.82 57.07
CA ILE A 41 -11.27 17.90 57.99
C ILE A 41 -11.82 19.20 57.38
N ASP A 42 -13.13 19.36 57.52
CA ASP A 42 -13.87 20.62 57.34
C ASP A 42 -13.53 21.69 58.41
N ASN A 43 -12.40 21.55 59.10
CA ASN A 43 -11.97 22.49 60.14
C ASN A 43 -10.90 23.48 59.66
N GLN A 44 -10.46 23.41 58.40
CA GLN A 44 -9.52 24.38 57.82
C GLN A 44 -10.20 25.52 57.05
N PHE A 45 -11.51 25.44 56.82
CA PHE A 45 -12.24 26.53 56.19
C PHE A 45 -12.67 27.54 57.25
N ASN A 46 -11.95 28.66 57.29
CA ASN A 46 -12.28 29.80 58.12
C ASN A 46 -13.69 30.29 57.73
N LYS A 47 -14.70 30.01 58.58
CA LYS A 47 -16.13 30.28 58.31
C LYS A 47 -16.43 31.76 58.01
N GLU A 48 -15.54 32.66 58.41
CA GLU A 48 -15.74 34.11 58.28
C GLU A 48 -15.57 34.66 56.86
N ASN A 49 -14.87 33.92 55.98
CA ASN A 49 -14.47 34.41 54.65
C ASN A 49 -14.97 33.55 53.48
N SER A 50 -15.81 32.53 53.73
CA SER A 50 -16.11 31.53 52.71
C SER A 50 -16.99 32.03 51.56
N PHE A 51 -17.64 33.19 51.69
CA PHE A 51 -18.57 33.73 50.69
C PHE A 51 -18.56 35.25 50.55
N LYS A 52 -17.47 35.93 50.93
CA LYS A 52 -17.35 37.38 50.71
C LYS A 52 -16.74 37.64 49.35
N VAL A 53 -17.43 38.44 48.55
CA VAL A 53 -16.86 38.97 47.30
C VAL A 53 -15.71 39.93 47.63
N PRO A 54 -14.67 40.02 46.78
CA PRO A 54 -13.62 41.01 46.94
C PRO A 54 -14.18 42.43 47.00
N GLU A 55 -13.49 43.30 47.74
CA GLU A 55 -13.79 44.73 47.78
C GLU A 55 -13.69 45.32 46.37
N ASN A 56 -14.67 46.15 45.98
CA ASN A 56 -14.79 46.76 44.65
C ASN A 56 -14.97 45.78 43.48
N TYR A 57 -15.42 44.54 43.74
CA TYR A 57 -15.71 43.55 42.68
C TYR A 57 -16.72 44.08 41.66
N PHE A 58 -17.84 44.64 42.14
CA PHE A 58 -18.91 45.13 41.27
C PHE A 58 -18.58 46.48 40.64
N ASP A 59 -17.75 47.31 41.28
CA ASP A 59 -17.36 48.63 40.75
C ASP A 59 -16.47 48.49 39.51
N ASN A 60 -15.59 47.48 39.49
CA ASN A 60 -14.69 47.21 38.36
C ASN A 60 -15.21 46.14 37.39
N LEU A 61 -16.38 45.56 37.66
CA LEU A 61 -16.93 44.44 36.87
C LEU A 61 -17.16 44.85 35.42
N GLU A 62 -17.77 46.01 35.20
CA GLU A 62 -18.07 46.53 33.87
C GLU A 62 -16.79 46.78 33.07
N GLU A 63 -15.80 47.46 33.65
CA GLU A 63 -14.50 47.72 33.03
C GLU A 63 -13.75 46.41 32.72
N THR A 64 -13.84 45.42 33.62
CA THR A 64 -13.24 44.10 33.42
C THR A 64 -13.91 43.35 32.27
N ILE A 65 -15.24 43.41 32.15
CA ILE A 65 -15.96 42.77 31.05
C ILE A 65 -15.61 43.47 29.72
N LEU A 66 -15.65 44.80 29.68
CA LEU A 66 -15.33 45.57 28.49
C LEU A 66 -13.89 45.36 28.04
N SER A 67 -12.92 45.38 28.95
CA SER A 67 -11.52 45.09 28.61
C SER A 67 -11.33 43.68 28.06
N ASN A 68 -12.05 42.66 28.55
CA ASN A 68 -11.95 41.29 28.04
C ASN A 68 -12.68 41.07 26.71
N VAL A 69 -13.76 41.80 26.43
CA VAL A 69 -14.55 41.66 25.20
C VAL A 69 -14.01 42.56 24.07
N VAL A 70 -13.53 43.75 24.41
CA VAL A 70 -13.01 44.75 23.46
C VAL A 70 -11.51 44.61 23.22
N SER A 71 -10.77 43.90 24.09
CA SER A 71 -9.39 43.52 23.80
C SER A 71 -9.36 42.86 22.42
N GLU A 72 -8.73 43.54 21.48
CA GLU A 72 -8.52 43.05 20.14
C GLU A 72 -7.89 41.67 20.27
N LYS A 73 -8.71 40.63 20.11
CA LYS A 73 -8.25 39.25 19.94
C LYS A 73 -7.18 39.37 18.88
N LYS A 74 -5.89 39.25 19.25
CA LYS A 74 -4.79 39.22 18.30
C LYS A 74 -5.18 38.15 17.30
N ARG A 75 -5.72 38.59 16.14
CA ARG A 75 -6.20 37.70 15.09
C ARG A 75 -4.93 37.00 14.67
N GLY A 76 -4.72 35.77 15.16
CA GLY A 76 -3.53 35.00 14.88
C GLY A 76 -3.30 35.08 13.38
N ASN A 77 -2.11 35.52 12.97
CA ASN A 77 -1.82 35.97 11.60
C ASN A 77 -2.45 35.02 10.58
N VAL A 78 -3.62 35.38 10.04
CA VAL A 78 -4.34 34.54 9.11
C VAL A 78 -3.67 34.73 7.76
N ILE A 79 -2.82 33.78 7.38
CA ILE A 79 -2.18 33.83 6.07
C ILE A 79 -3.22 33.43 5.01
N SER A 80 -3.46 34.33 4.05
CA SER A 80 -4.33 34.04 2.91
C SER A 80 -3.67 33.00 2.00
N LEU A 81 -4.16 31.75 2.02
CA LEU A 81 -3.63 30.62 1.22
C LEU A 81 -3.57 30.92 -0.28
N GLN A 82 -4.52 31.72 -0.80
CA GLN A 82 -4.60 32.12 -2.20
C GLN A 82 -3.29 32.76 -2.70
N LYS A 83 -2.67 33.65 -1.91
CA LYS A 83 -1.40 34.31 -2.28
C LYS A 83 -0.23 33.34 -2.37
N ARG A 84 -0.25 32.26 -1.58
CA ARG A 84 0.79 31.22 -1.60
C ARG A 84 0.63 30.32 -2.82
N ILE A 85 -0.61 30.00 -3.18
CA ILE A 85 -0.93 29.19 -4.37
C ILE A 85 -0.53 29.94 -5.65
N TYR A 86 -0.85 31.22 -5.79
CA TYR A 86 -0.43 32.02 -6.97
C TYR A 86 1.09 32.10 -7.18
N LYS A 87 1.90 31.96 -6.13
CA LYS A 87 3.37 31.91 -6.25
C LYS A 87 3.89 30.54 -6.74
N ILE A 88 3.15 29.46 -6.53
CA ILE A 88 3.58 28.09 -6.84
C ILE A 88 3.00 27.60 -8.18
N ILE A 89 1.86 28.15 -8.61
CA ILE A 89 1.22 27.86 -9.92
C ILE A 89 2.20 27.87 -11.11
N PRO A 90 3.04 28.91 -11.33
CA PRO A 90 3.92 28.94 -12.50
C PRO A 90 4.97 27.81 -12.51
N ALA A 91 5.44 27.37 -11.34
CA ALA A 91 6.37 26.25 -11.24
C ALA A 91 5.69 24.91 -11.58
N GLY A 92 4.44 24.72 -11.14
CA GLY A 92 3.64 23.54 -11.49
C GLY A 92 3.38 23.44 -12.99
N ILE A 93 2.97 24.55 -13.62
CA ILE A 93 2.72 24.61 -15.07
C ILE A 93 3.99 24.27 -15.86
N ALA A 94 5.14 24.87 -15.50
CA ALA A 94 6.40 24.59 -16.17
C ALA A 94 6.81 23.11 -16.04
N ALA A 95 6.69 22.52 -14.85
CA ALA A 95 6.98 21.10 -14.63
C ALA A 95 6.03 20.19 -15.43
N SER A 96 4.74 20.51 -15.51
CA SER A 96 3.77 19.75 -16.32
C SER A 96 4.07 19.85 -17.82
N ILE A 97 4.49 21.01 -18.31
CA ILE A 97 4.89 21.20 -19.71
C ILE A 97 6.18 20.41 -20.01
N ILE A 98 7.18 20.48 -19.13
CA ILE A 98 8.43 19.72 -19.28
C ILE A 98 8.13 18.22 -19.28
N LEU A 99 7.32 17.73 -18.33
CA LEU A 99 6.93 16.32 -18.26
C LEU A 99 6.16 15.88 -19.50
N PHE A 100 5.21 16.70 -19.99
CA PHE A 100 4.46 16.42 -21.21
C PHE A 100 5.37 16.33 -22.45
N ILE A 101 6.28 17.29 -22.61
CA ILE A 101 7.26 17.29 -23.71
C ILE A 101 8.20 16.09 -23.58
N SER A 102 8.75 15.82 -22.39
CA SER A 102 9.65 14.69 -22.16
C SER A 102 8.97 13.36 -22.47
N ILE A 103 7.74 13.13 -22.01
CA ILE A 103 6.99 11.90 -22.32
C ILE A 103 6.76 11.78 -23.83
N PHE A 104 6.34 12.85 -24.50
CA PHE A 104 6.01 12.80 -25.93
C PHE A 104 7.25 12.67 -26.83
N TYR A 105 8.37 13.28 -26.45
CA TYR A 105 9.61 13.25 -27.25
C TYR A 105 10.39 11.93 -27.07
N PHE A 106 10.39 11.36 -25.85
CA PHE A 106 11.01 10.06 -25.59
C PHE A 106 10.15 8.88 -26.10
N ASN A 107 8.84 9.08 -26.31
CA ASN A 107 7.92 8.09 -26.88
C ASN A 107 7.82 8.22 -28.42
N THR A 108 8.97 8.19 -29.10
CA THR A 108 9.05 8.22 -30.58
C THR A 108 9.55 6.91 -31.20
N ASN A 109 9.95 5.94 -30.37
CA ASN A 109 10.40 4.61 -30.81
C ASN A 109 9.67 3.48 -30.08
N SER A 110 8.35 3.59 -29.94
CA SER A 110 7.56 2.39 -29.70
C SER A 110 7.44 1.69 -31.05
N ALA A 111 8.32 0.70 -31.28
CA ALA A 111 7.97 -0.41 -32.16
C ALA A 111 6.53 -0.78 -31.84
N LYS A 112 5.68 -0.87 -32.86
CA LYS A 112 4.23 -1.01 -32.73
C LYS A 112 3.96 -2.26 -31.88
N VAL A 113 3.74 -2.09 -30.57
CA VAL A 113 3.43 -3.18 -29.65
C VAL A 113 2.01 -3.60 -29.97
N SER A 114 1.87 -4.48 -30.95
CA SER A 114 0.58 -5.10 -31.27
C SER A 114 0.41 -6.34 -30.40
N PHE A 115 -0.83 -6.67 -30.08
CA PHE A 115 -1.16 -7.93 -29.40
C PHE A 115 -0.62 -9.13 -30.19
N ASP A 116 -0.55 -9.04 -31.53
CA ASP A 116 0.02 -10.08 -32.38
C ASP A 116 1.54 -10.27 -32.14
N SER A 117 2.28 -9.18 -31.93
CA SER A 117 3.73 -9.25 -31.64
C SER A 117 4.03 -9.82 -30.25
N LEU A 118 3.17 -9.55 -29.27
CA LEU A 118 3.26 -10.11 -27.93
C LEU A 118 2.92 -11.61 -27.95
N ALA A 119 1.83 -11.98 -28.61
CA ALA A 119 1.40 -13.37 -28.73
C ALA A 119 2.45 -14.24 -29.43
N LYS A 120 3.07 -13.75 -30.51
CA LYS A 120 4.15 -14.47 -31.19
C LYS A 120 5.36 -14.71 -30.27
N ASN A 121 5.84 -13.66 -29.60
CA ASN A 121 7.02 -13.74 -28.73
C ASN A 121 6.78 -14.67 -27.52
N ASP A 122 5.57 -14.67 -26.97
CA ASP A 122 5.21 -15.53 -25.84
C ASP A 122 5.16 -17.01 -26.25
N ILE A 123 4.62 -17.31 -27.45
CA ILE A 123 4.61 -18.67 -28.00
C ILE A 123 6.04 -19.16 -28.27
N GLU A 124 6.89 -18.33 -28.90
CA GLU A 124 8.30 -18.67 -29.14
C GLU A 124 9.05 -18.95 -27.84
N THR A 125 8.87 -18.11 -26.83
CA THR A 125 9.50 -18.28 -25.51
C THR A 125 9.04 -19.58 -24.86
N TRP A 126 7.74 -19.88 -24.90
CA TRP A 126 7.20 -21.11 -24.32
C TRP A 126 7.73 -22.37 -25.02
N ILE A 127 7.88 -22.38 -26.35
CA ILE A 127 8.46 -23.50 -27.10
C ILE A 127 9.93 -23.70 -26.72
N ILE A 128 10.72 -22.62 -26.62
CA ILE A 128 12.13 -22.69 -26.24
C ILE A 128 12.29 -23.24 -24.82
N ASP A 129 11.49 -22.75 -23.87
CA ASP A 129 11.53 -23.20 -22.48
C ASP A 129 11.13 -24.68 -22.32
N ASN A 130 10.30 -25.19 -23.23
CA ASN A 130 9.83 -26.58 -23.24
C ASN A 130 10.49 -27.45 -24.32
N SER A 131 11.54 -26.97 -25.00
CA SER A 131 12.10 -27.63 -26.19
C SER A 131 12.68 -29.01 -25.90
N THR A 132 13.04 -29.28 -24.63
CA THR A 132 13.55 -30.58 -24.19
C THR A 132 12.47 -31.65 -24.05
N PHE A 133 11.20 -31.25 -24.01
CA PHE A 133 10.06 -32.16 -23.86
C PHE A 133 9.45 -32.59 -25.19
N PHE A 134 9.81 -31.93 -26.29
CA PHE A 134 9.29 -32.25 -27.61
C PHE A 134 10.32 -33.02 -28.43
N THR A 135 9.95 -34.22 -28.87
CA THR A 135 10.72 -34.95 -29.88
C THR A 135 10.23 -34.61 -31.29
N SER A 136 11.10 -34.74 -32.29
CA SER A 136 10.75 -34.51 -33.71
C SER A 136 9.59 -35.43 -34.14
N GLU A 137 9.53 -36.66 -33.61
CA GLU A 137 8.50 -37.64 -33.89
C GLU A 137 7.14 -37.27 -33.29
N GLU A 138 7.11 -36.70 -32.07
CA GLU A 138 5.88 -36.22 -31.43
C GLU A 138 5.32 -34.98 -32.15
N ILE A 139 6.19 -34.06 -32.56
CA ILE A 139 5.81 -32.88 -33.35
C ILE A 139 5.27 -33.32 -34.72
N ALA A 140 5.93 -34.26 -35.39
CA ALA A 140 5.48 -34.80 -36.67
C ALA A 140 4.11 -35.48 -36.54
N THR A 141 3.87 -36.22 -35.46
CA THR A 141 2.57 -36.86 -35.22
C THR A 141 1.46 -35.82 -35.04
N PHE A 142 1.72 -34.72 -34.33
CA PHE A 142 0.76 -33.63 -34.17
C PHE A 142 0.43 -32.92 -35.49
N ILE A 143 1.41 -32.78 -36.38
CA ILE A 143 1.26 -32.14 -37.69
C ILE A 143 0.54 -33.07 -38.70
N ILE A 144 0.76 -34.39 -38.61
CA ILE A 144 0.20 -35.38 -39.55
C ILE A 144 -1.23 -35.80 -39.20
N ASP A 145 -1.61 -35.77 -37.92
CA ASP A 145 -2.94 -36.18 -37.43
C ASP A 145 -3.98 -35.03 -37.49
N GLY A 146 -3.53 -33.79 -37.75
CA GLY A 146 -4.40 -32.67 -38.09
C GLY A 146 -4.79 -32.70 -39.57
N ASP A 147 -6.03 -32.34 -39.90
CA ASP A 147 -6.46 -32.13 -41.29
C ASP A 147 -5.44 -31.24 -42.05
N GLU A 148 -5.24 -31.55 -43.34
CA GLU A 148 -4.29 -30.91 -44.28
C GLU A 148 -3.59 -29.65 -43.75
N VAL A 149 -2.30 -29.77 -43.42
CA VAL A 149 -1.42 -28.66 -43.03
C VAL A 149 -1.60 -27.48 -43.98
N ASN A 150 -2.18 -26.39 -43.49
CA ASN A 150 -2.39 -25.20 -44.31
C ASN A 150 -1.12 -24.34 -44.28
N ILE A 151 -0.76 -23.76 -45.43
CA ILE A 151 0.32 -22.76 -45.52
C ILE A 151 0.11 -21.61 -44.52
N ASP A 152 -1.14 -21.27 -44.21
CA ASP A 152 -1.50 -20.22 -43.26
C ASP A 152 -1.12 -20.56 -41.81
N ASP A 153 -0.95 -21.84 -41.46
CA ASP A 153 -0.55 -22.28 -40.11
C ASP A 153 0.91 -21.93 -39.79
N PHE A 154 1.72 -21.68 -40.82
CA PHE A 154 3.10 -21.20 -40.70
C PHE A 154 3.23 -19.70 -40.93
N SER A 155 2.13 -18.94 -40.89
CA SER A 155 2.11 -17.48 -41.11
C SER A 155 3.07 -16.68 -40.21
N TYR A 156 3.47 -17.25 -39.07
CA TYR A 156 4.46 -16.65 -38.16
C TYR A 156 5.90 -17.08 -38.39
N ALA A 157 6.14 -18.15 -39.17
CA ALA A 157 7.49 -18.62 -39.49
C ALA A 157 8.11 -17.73 -40.58
N ASN A 158 9.24 -17.10 -40.27
CA ASN A 158 10.04 -16.42 -41.28
C ASN A 158 11.08 -17.41 -41.82
N LEU A 159 10.78 -18.02 -42.97
CA LEU A 159 11.67 -18.99 -43.60
C LEU A 159 12.60 -18.24 -44.57
N GLU A 160 13.84 -18.01 -44.15
CA GLU A 160 14.87 -17.44 -45.01
C GLU A 160 15.46 -18.53 -45.92
N ASN A 161 15.63 -18.22 -47.21
CA ASN A 161 16.17 -19.18 -48.18
C ASN A 161 17.54 -19.74 -47.77
N GLU A 162 18.41 -18.93 -47.16
CA GLU A 162 19.73 -19.35 -46.69
C GLU A 162 19.61 -20.41 -45.57
N ALA A 163 18.68 -20.23 -44.63
CA ALA A 163 18.43 -21.19 -43.57
C ALA A 163 17.87 -22.53 -44.10
N ILE A 164 17.05 -22.47 -45.16
CA ILE A 164 16.56 -23.69 -45.85
C ILE A 164 17.71 -24.39 -46.56
N GLU A 165 18.54 -23.64 -47.30
CA GLU A 165 19.71 -24.17 -48.01
C GLU A 165 20.68 -24.86 -47.04
N ASP A 166 21.02 -24.22 -45.93
CA ASP A 166 21.86 -24.79 -44.88
C ASP A 166 21.26 -26.07 -44.28
N TYR A 167 19.95 -26.09 -44.02
CA TYR A 167 19.27 -27.27 -43.50
C TYR A 167 19.29 -28.44 -44.49
N ILE A 168 19.01 -28.17 -45.78
CA ILE A 168 19.06 -29.18 -46.84
C ILE A 168 20.49 -29.70 -46.97
N ILE A 169 21.51 -28.84 -47.01
CA ILE A 169 22.91 -29.26 -47.10
C ILE A 169 23.33 -30.10 -45.89
N TYR A 170 22.85 -29.74 -44.70
CA TYR A 170 23.18 -30.44 -43.47
C TYR A 170 22.48 -31.80 -43.33
N ASN A 171 21.24 -31.94 -43.82
CA ASN A 171 20.41 -33.12 -43.63
C ASN A 171 20.32 -34.03 -44.88
N GLU A 172 20.50 -33.49 -46.09
CA GLU A 172 20.72 -34.32 -47.26
C GLU A 172 22.13 -34.91 -47.21
N ASN A 173 22.18 -36.25 -47.14
CA ASN A 173 23.25 -36.96 -47.81
C ASN A 173 23.31 -36.43 -49.25
N THR A 174 24.39 -35.73 -49.59
CA THR A 174 24.78 -35.16 -50.91
C THR A 174 24.68 -36.12 -52.11
N SER A 175 24.12 -37.31 -51.91
CA SER A 175 23.79 -38.33 -52.90
C SER A 175 22.68 -37.91 -53.85
N LEU A 176 21.62 -37.21 -53.38
CA LEU A 176 20.46 -36.87 -54.22
C LEU A 176 20.77 -35.78 -55.26
N LEU A 177 21.61 -34.80 -54.92
CA LEU A 177 22.05 -33.75 -55.85
C LEU A 177 23.10 -34.24 -56.87
N ASN A 178 23.86 -35.30 -56.52
CA ASN A 178 24.88 -35.88 -57.41
C ASN A 178 24.31 -36.87 -58.43
N GLU A 179 23.03 -37.27 -58.34
CA GLU A 179 22.37 -38.13 -59.33
C GLU A 179 21.76 -37.37 -60.51
N ILE A 180 21.76 -36.04 -60.48
CA ILE A 180 21.17 -35.20 -61.54
C ILE A 180 22.22 -34.63 -62.51
N ASN A 181 23.38 -35.29 -62.62
CA ASN A 181 24.40 -35.00 -63.65
C ASN A 181 24.87 -36.28 -64.35
#